data_AF-A0A4P8P280-F1
#
_entry.id   AF-A0A4P8P280-F1
#
_cell.length_a   1.000
_cell.length_b   1.000
_cell.length_c   1.000
_cell.angle_alpha   90.00
_cell.angle_beta   90.00
_cell.angle_gamma   90.00
#
_symmetry.space_group_name_H-M   'P 1'
#
loop_
_entity.id
_entity.type
_entity.pdbx_description
1 polymer ?
#
loop_
_entity_poly.entity_id
_entity_poly.type
_entity_poly.pdbx_seq_one_letter_code
_entity_poly.pdbx_strand_id
1 'polypeptide(L)'
;MSRTERGVSPVVATVLLVAIVLVLATTVSGYLFDAADRYTEPQEARAFGETSVVLGPEHRSWNGWNSAGGETRGDIDRIRIAYTHGPVFEGDDIGSVLVRWRGDDGKGGQLRFVNPNRFSDDTDQQYHDGEVGEFCTGDFGAGEQLTIRMVHNRWQTDGETGRDDVGVRYVESNWNDIAASDGPFFRTNGRYPVEYDGDRPMEAGDTVEIRFYGPEDELPIAEIETTAKVSEGSPREVDGDEFDCE
;
A
#
# COMPACT_ATOMS: atom_id res chain seq x y z
N MET A 1 -24.33 36.39 -67.66
CA MET A 1 -23.67 35.08 -67.50
C MET A 1 -24.28 34.42 -66.26
N SER A 2 -25.18 33.46 -66.45
CA SER A 2 -25.91 32.79 -65.35
C SER A 2 -25.24 31.45 -65.03
N ARG A 3 -24.96 31.20 -63.75
CA ARG A 3 -24.41 29.93 -63.23
C ARG A 3 -25.46 28.83 -63.43
N THR A 4 -25.07 27.75 -64.10
CA THR A 4 -25.83 26.49 -64.06
C THR A 4 -25.38 25.70 -62.83
N GLU A 5 -26.20 25.68 -61.81
CA GLU A 5 -26.07 24.75 -60.69
C GLU A 5 -26.27 23.32 -61.22
N ARG A 6 -25.24 22.47 -61.11
CA ARG A 6 -25.37 21.04 -61.39
C ARG A 6 -26.06 20.38 -60.19
N GLY A 7 -27.35 20.09 -60.33
CA GLY A 7 -28.09 19.26 -59.38
C GLY A 7 -27.47 17.87 -59.31
N VAL A 8 -27.01 17.48 -58.12
CA VAL A 8 -26.58 16.12 -57.82
C VAL A 8 -27.79 15.19 -57.98
N SER A 9 -27.69 14.17 -58.83
CA SER A 9 -28.76 13.20 -59.09
C SER A 9 -29.22 12.55 -57.77
N PRO A 10 -30.54 12.43 -57.52
CA PRO A 10 -31.08 11.88 -56.26
C PRO A 10 -30.55 10.47 -55.97
N VAL A 11 -30.19 9.70 -57.00
CA VAL A 11 -29.58 8.36 -56.86
C VAL A 11 -28.21 8.42 -56.17
N VAL A 12 -27.39 9.43 -56.48
CA VAL A 12 -26.07 9.60 -55.87
C VAL A 12 -26.21 9.99 -54.40
N ALA A 13 -27.20 10.83 -54.08
CA ALA A 13 -27.52 11.19 -52.70
C ALA A 13 -27.99 9.97 -51.89
N THR A 14 -28.84 9.11 -52.44
CA THR A 14 -29.31 7.90 -51.75
C THR A 14 -28.18 6.89 -51.51
N VAL A 15 -27.30 6.67 -52.50
CA VAL A 15 -26.16 5.74 -52.34
C VAL A 15 -25.17 6.27 -51.30
N LEU A 16 -24.88 7.57 -51.29
CA LEU A 16 -24.03 8.18 -50.26
C LEU A 16 -24.64 8.07 -48.86
N LEU A 17 -25.95 8.28 -48.73
CA LEU A 17 -26.63 8.23 -47.43
C LEU A 17 -26.67 6.79 -46.89
N VAL A 18 -26.90 5.79 -47.74
CA VAL A 18 -26.82 4.37 -47.36
C VAL A 18 -25.38 3.98 -46.98
N ALA A 19 -24.38 4.44 -47.73
CA ALA A 19 -22.98 4.18 -47.39
C ALA A 19 -22.57 4.82 -46.05
N ILE A 20 -23.00 6.05 -45.78
CA ILE A 20 -22.75 6.74 -44.51
C ILE A 20 -23.46 6.03 -43.35
N VAL A 21 -24.70 5.61 -43.53
CA VAL A 21 -25.44 4.87 -42.50
C VAL A 21 -24.80 3.51 -42.21
N LEU A 22 -24.31 2.80 -43.24
CA LEU A 22 -23.59 1.54 -43.07
C LEU A 22 -22.26 1.73 -42.33
N VAL A 23 -21.48 2.74 -42.70
CA VAL A 23 -20.23 3.09 -42.00
C VAL A 23 -20.50 3.45 -40.55
N LEU A 24 -21.51 4.30 -40.29
CA LEU A 24 -21.91 4.69 -38.94
C LEU A 24 -22.39 3.49 -38.11
N ALA A 25 -23.20 2.60 -38.68
CA ALA A 25 -23.66 1.39 -38.00
C ALA A 25 -22.50 0.45 -37.66
N THR A 26 -21.54 0.25 -38.58
CA THR A 26 -20.34 -0.54 -38.29
C THR A 26 -19.42 0.10 -37.26
N THR A 27 -19.28 1.44 -37.25
CA THR A 27 -18.48 2.13 -36.23
C THR A 27 -19.13 2.06 -34.86
N VAL A 28 -20.47 2.17 -34.77
CA VAL A 28 -21.20 2.06 -33.49
C VAL A 28 -21.19 0.62 -32.98
N SER A 29 -21.33 -0.38 -33.85
CA SER A 29 -21.19 -1.78 -33.44
C SER A 29 -19.76 -2.12 -32.99
N GLY A 30 -18.73 -1.66 -33.69
CA GLY A 30 -17.34 -1.87 -33.28
C GLY A 30 -17.01 -1.21 -31.94
N TYR A 31 -17.51 0.02 -31.71
CA TYR A 31 -17.31 0.73 -30.45
C TYR A 31 -18.08 0.10 -29.27
N LEU A 32 -19.26 -0.48 -29.53
CA LEU A 32 -20.05 -1.17 -28.49
C LEU A 32 -19.45 -2.53 -28.11
N PHE A 33 -18.84 -3.26 -29.05
CA PHE A 33 -18.15 -4.52 -28.73
C PHE A 33 -16.79 -4.28 -28.04
N ASP A 34 -16.02 -3.28 -28.47
CA ASP A 34 -14.76 -2.89 -27.80
C ASP A 34 -15.01 -2.21 -26.43
N ALA A 35 -16.17 -1.59 -26.22
CA ALA A 35 -16.61 -1.14 -24.90
C ALA A 35 -17.13 -2.30 -24.03
N ALA A 36 -17.81 -3.29 -24.61
CA ALA A 36 -18.28 -4.50 -23.92
C ALA A 36 -17.11 -5.32 -23.35
N ASP A 37 -16.03 -5.49 -24.12
CA ASP A 37 -14.81 -6.17 -23.67
C ASP A 37 -13.99 -5.36 -22.65
N ARG A 38 -14.30 -4.06 -22.47
CA ARG A 38 -13.70 -3.18 -21.44
C ARG A 38 -14.57 -2.95 -20.22
N TYR A 39 -15.75 -3.58 -20.15
CA TYR A 39 -16.43 -3.73 -18.86
C TYR A 39 -15.74 -4.87 -18.12
N THR A 40 -14.59 -4.58 -17.50
CA THR A 40 -14.19 -5.32 -16.30
C THR A 40 -15.40 -5.35 -15.39
N GLU A 41 -15.83 -6.57 -15.05
CA GLU A 41 -16.83 -6.82 -14.02
C GLU A 41 -16.53 -5.88 -12.84
N PRO A 42 -17.50 -5.09 -12.33
CA PRO A 42 -17.20 -4.14 -11.27
C PRO A 42 -16.58 -4.93 -10.13
N GLN A 43 -15.29 -4.68 -9.86
CA GLN A 43 -14.62 -5.30 -8.72
C GLN A 43 -15.51 -5.05 -7.50
N GLU A 44 -15.88 -6.12 -6.81
CA GLU A 44 -16.69 -6.00 -5.61
C GLU A 44 -16.07 -4.96 -4.67
N ALA A 45 -16.88 -3.99 -4.26
CA ALA A 45 -16.39 -2.86 -3.50
C ALA A 45 -15.82 -3.35 -2.15
N ARG A 46 -14.55 -3.01 -1.89
CA ARG A 46 -13.90 -3.29 -0.61
C ARG A 46 -14.33 -2.24 0.42
N ALA A 47 -14.81 -2.69 1.58
CA ALA A 47 -15.24 -1.83 2.68
C ALA A 47 -14.42 -2.10 3.94
N PHE A 48 -13.85 -1.04 4.50
CA PHE A 48 -13.08 -1.08 5.74
C PHE A 48 -13.90 -0.55 6.91
N GLY A 49 -13.71 -1.17 8.06
CA GLY A 49 -14.32 -0.79 9.33
C GLY A 49 -13.42 0.15 10.12
N GLU A 50 -13.42 -0.05 11.45
CA GLU A 50 -12.55 0.73 12.33
C GLU A 50 -11.08 0.60 11.93
N THR A 51 -10.44 1.75 11.70
CA THR A 51 -9.01 1.84 11.40
C THR A 51 -8.35 2.77 12.41
N SER A 52 -7.24 2.32 13.00
CA SER A 52 -6.49 3.10 13.99
C SER A 52 -5.01 3.11 13.67
N VAL A 53 -4.37 4.27 13.88
CA VAL A 53 -2.91 4.43 13.83
C VAL A 53 -2.47 4.93 15.19
N VAL A 54 -1.67 4.12 15.88
CA VAL A 54 -1.21 4.38 17.24
C VAL A 54 0.31 4.43 17.26
N LEU A 55 0.86 5.55 17.71
CA LEU A 55 2.29 5.82 17.74
C LEU A 55 2.93 5.30 19.03
N GLY A 56 4.01 4.53 18.87
CA GLY A 56 4.78 3.93 19.95
C GLY A 56 4.00 3.12 21.01
N PRO A 57 2.96 2.32 20.70
CA PRO A 57 2.34 1.44 21.69
C PRO A 57 3.23 0.26 22.11
N GLU A 58 4.25 -0.06 21.31
CA GLU A 58 5.10 -1.24 21.50
C GLU A 58 6.58 -0.87 21.38
N HIS A 59 7.44 -1.68 22.00
CA HIS A 59 8.88 -1.59 21.81
C HIS A 59 9.53 -2.96 21.69
N ARG A 60 10.66 -3.01 20.98
CA ARG A 60 11.43 -4.24 20.80
C ARG A 60 12.06 -4.72 22.10
N SER A 61 12.08 -6.02 22.34
CA SER A 61 12.85 -6.65 23.42
C SER A 61 14.32 -6.81 22.99
N TRP A 62 15.12 -5.76 23.21
CA TRP A 62 16.58 -5.88 23.04
C TRP A 62 17.31 -5.31 24.26
N ASN A 63 18.18 -6.12 24.87
CA ASN A 63 19.26 -5.82 25.85
C ASN A 63 19.32 -4.37 26.39
N GLY A 64 18.30 -3.94 27.13
CA GLY A 64 18.33 -2.64 27.82
C GLY A 64 17.69 -1.47 27.06
N TRP A 65 16.76 -1.72 26.14
CA TRP A 65 15.86 -0.73 25.53
C TRP A 65 15.38 0.38 26.50
N ASN A 66 15.22 0.07 27.79
CA ASN A 66 14.86 1.03 28.84
C ASN A 66 15.79 0.99 30.08
N SER A 67 17.03 0.51 29.97
CA SER A 67 17.94 0.41 31.13
C SER A 67 18.31 1.77 31.74
N ALA A 68 18.05 2.87 31.02
CA ALA A 68 18.19 4.25 31.49
C ALA A 68 16.87 4.92 31.93
N GLY A 69 15.72 4.24 31.84
CA GLY A 69 14.45 4.65 32.47
C GLY A 69 13.78 5.91 31.90
N GLY A 70 13.98 6.22 30.61
CA GLY A 70 13.73 7.56 30.08
C GLY A 70 12.43 7.79 29.32
N GLU A 71 11.91 6.82 28.56
CA GLU A 71 10.81 7.11 27.62
C GLU A 71 9.43 6.63 28.02
N THR A 72 8.46 7.47 27.64
CA THR A 72 7.03 7.27 27.82
C THR A 72 6.34 6.69 26.57
N ARG A 73 7.10 6.42 25.49
CA ARG A 73 6.60 5.92 24.20
C ARG A 73 7.55 4.86 23.63
N GLY A 74 6.99 3.89 22.92
CA GLY A 74 7.75 2.86 22.20
C GLY A 74 8.32 3.33 20.85
N ASP A 75 9.16 2.53 20.19
CA ASP A 75 9.67 2.74 18.81
C ASP A 75 8.86 2.03 17.72
N ILE A 76 7.84 1.25 18.09
CA ILE A 76 7.01 0.56 17.11
C ILE A 76 5.67 1.26 17.04
N ASP A 77 5.38 1.85 15.87
CA ASP A 77 4.04 2.33 15.52
C ASP A 77 3.18 1.18 15.02
N ARG A 78 1.89 1.21 15.35
CA ARG A 78 0.95 0.14 15.00
C ARG A 78 -0.28 0.68 14.30
N ILE A 79 -0.57 0.12 13.14
CA ILE A 79 -1.80 0.37 12.39
C ILE A 79 -2.69 -0.86 12.49
N ARG A 80 -3.98 -0.68 12.75
CA ARG A 80 -4.99 -1.74 12.70
C ARG A 80 -6.09 -1.37 11.74
N ILE A 81 -6.44 -2.27 10.84
CA ILE A 81 -7.47 -2.08 9.81
C ILE A 81 -8.46 -3.24 9.93
N ALA A 82 -9.71 -2.96 10.30
CA ALA A 82 -10.78 -3.95 10.20
C ALA A 82 -11.27 -4.01 8.76
N TYR A 83 -11.41 -5.21 8.19
CA TYR A 83 -11.99 -5.40 6.87
C TYR A 83 -13.38 -6.00 6.99
N THR A 84 -14.37 -5.32 6.43
CA THR A 84 -15.79 -5.63 6.71
C THR A 84 -16.50 -6.27 5.53
N HIS A 85 -16.09 -5.99 4.30
CA HIS A 85 -16.73 -6.54 3.11
C HIS A 85 -15.85 -6.47 1.85
N GLY A 86 -15.99 -7.46 0.98
CA GLY A 86 -15.41 -7.53 -0.36
C GLY A 86 -14.52 -8.77 -0.56
N PRO A 87 -13.79 -8.85 -1.69
CA PRO A 87 -12.96 -9.99 -2.04
C PRO A 87 -11.73 -10.08 -1.14
N VAL A 88 -11.27 -11.31 -0.94
CA VAL A 88 -10.04 -11.61 -0.21
C VAL A 88 -8.85 -10.90 -0.85
N PHE A 89 -7.98 -10.32 -0.04
CA PHE A 89 -6.64 -9.94 -0.47
C PHE A 89 -5.79 -11.20 -0.42
N GLU A 90 -5.54 -11.80 -1.59
CA GLU A 90 -4.59 -12.89 -1.72
C GLU A 90 -3.19 -12.29 -1.58
N GLY A 91 -2.50 -12.57 -0.47
CA GLY A 91 -1.24 -11.88 -0.13
C GLY A 91 -0.19 -12.02 -1.21
N ASP A 92 -0.13 -13.19 -1.85
CA ASP A 92 0.70 -13.41 -3.02
C ASP A 92 0.42 -12.40 -4.14
N ASP A 93 -0.82 -11.98 -4.38
CA ASP A 93 -1.21 -11.05 -5.46
C ASP A 93 -1.07 -9.57 -5.10
N ILE A 94 -0.56 -9.24 -3.91
CA ILE A 94 -0.30 -7.86 -3.51
C ILE A 94 1.16 -7.54 -3.78
N GLY A 95 1.41 -6.51 -4.60
CA GLY A 95 2.77 -6.07 -4.90
C GLY A 95 3.38 -5.29 -3.74
N SER A 96 2.60 -4.41 -3.12
CA SER A 96 3.03 -3.69 -1.92
C SER A 96 1.88 -3.08 -1.11
N VAL A 97 2.20 -2.70 0.13
CA VAL A 97 1.37 -1.85 0.99
C VAL A 97 2.15 -0.58 1.33
N LEU A 98 1.62 0.57 0.93
CA LEU A 98 2.20 1.88 1.22
C LEU A 98 1.50 2.51 2.42
N VAL A 99 2.26 2.94 3.40
CA VAL A 99 1.81 3.82 4.48
C VAL A 99 2.41 5.19 4.26
N ARG A 100 1.60 6.20 3.96
CA ARG A 100 2.01 7.58 3.76
C ARG A 100 1.41 8.46 4.84
N TRP A 101 2.18 9.40 5.38
CA TRP A 101 1.65 10.40 6.31
C TRP A 101 1.97 11.82 5.87
N ARG A 102 1.10 12.74 6.25
CA ARG A 102 1.23 14.17 5.98
C ARG A 102 0.71 14.98 7.16
N GLY A 103 1.52 15.93 7.62
CA GLY A 103 1.11 16.93 8.59
C GLY A 103 0.52 18.18 7.92
N ASP A 104 -0.09 19.03 8.74
CA ASP A 104 -0.69 20.30 8.31
C ASP A 104 0.34 21.28 7.74
N ASP A 105 1.63 21.09 8.04
CA ASP A 105 2.74 21.86 7.51
C ASP A 105 3.21 21.39 6.12
N GLY A 106 2.55 20.37 5.55
CA GLY A 106 2.86 19.76 4.26
C GLY A 106 4.04 18.79 4.30
N LYS A 107 4.73 18.65 5.44
CA LYS A 107 5.80 17.66 5.61
C LYS A 107 5.21 16.30 5.95
N GLY A 108 6.01 15.27 5.75
CA GLY A 108 5.65 13.92 6.10
C GLY A 108 6.65 12.93 5.54
N GLY A 109 6.15 11.76 5.20
CA GLY A 109 6.93 10.70 4.59
C GLY A 109 6.07 9.51 4.23
N GLN A 110 6.73 8.45 3.82
CA GLN A 110 6.10 7.19 3.49
C GLN A 110 7.00 6.02 3.87
N LEU A 111 6.38 4.88 4.10
CA LEU A 111 7.00 3.59 4.27
C LEU A 111 6.27 2.60 3.37
N ARG A 112 6.99 1.91 2.49
CA ARG A 112 6.42 0.86 1.65
C ARG A 112 6.86 -0.52 2.14
N PHE A 113 5.88 -1.37 2.43
CA PHE A 113 6.07 -2.81 2.62
C PHE A 113 5.92 -3.48 1.27
N VAL A 114 7.04 -3.90 0.71
CA VAL A 114 7.10 -4.56 -0.59
C VAL A 114 6.91 -6.06 -0.45
N ASN A 115 6.39 -6.74 -1.47
CA ASN A 115 6.28 -8.19 -1.52
C ASN A 115 7.48 -8.79 -2.29
N PRO A 116 8.45 -9.41 -1.61
CA PRO A 116 9.62 -10.06 -2.22
C PRO A 116 9.29 -11.13 -3.26
N ASN A 117 8.15 -11.82 -3.14
CA ASN A 117 7.73 -12.82 -4.13
C ASN A 117 7.40 -12.19 -5.49
N ARG A 118 7.21 -10.87 -5.54
CA ARG A 118 6.89 -10.10 -6.75
C ARG A 118 8.06 -9.28 -7.25
N PHE A 119 9.26 -9.45 -6.70
CA PHE A 119 10.44 -8.80 -7.23
C PHE A 119 10.75 -9.34 -8.63
N SER A 120 10.62 -8.47 -9.62
CA SER A 120 11.10 -8.68 -10.98
C SER A 120 12.23 -7.69 -11.27
N ASP A 121 12.92 -7.89 -12.39
CA ASP A 121 13.94 -6.94 -12.87
C ASP A 121 13.38 -5.51 -13.11
N ASP A 122 12.05 -5.34 -13.11
CA ASP A 122 11.37 -4.07 -13.38
C ASP A 122 11.09 -3.21 -12.13
N THR A 123 11.27 -3.74 -10.91
CA THR A 123 10.95 -2.98 -9.68
C THR A 123 12.11 -2.15 -9.13
N ASP A 124 13.34 -2.31 -9.65
CA ASP A 124 14.59 -1.68 -9.16
C ASP A 124 14.86 -1.85 -7.64
N GLN A 125 14.16 -2.78 -6.98
CA GLN A 125 14.22 -2.97 -5.52
C GLN A 125 15.41 -3.85 -5.13
N GLN A 126 16.23 -3.35 -4.20
CA GLN A 126 17.38 -4.07 -3.66
C GLN A 126 17.27 -4.17 -2.14
N TYR A 127 17.48 -5.37 -1.62
CA TYR A 127 17.63 -5.65 -0.19
C TYR A 127 18.86 -4.93 0.39
N HIS A 128 18.85 -4.53 1.67
CA HIS A 128 20.12 -4.40 2.39
C HIS A 128 20.75 -5.80 2.53
N ASP A 129 21.86 -6.02 1.82
CA ASP A 129 22.88 -7.05 2.05
C ASP A 129 22.43 -8.50 2.35
N GLY A 130 21.20 -8.87 1.97
CA GLY A 130 20.72 -10.25 1.96
C GLY A 130 20.22 -10.81 3.30
N GLU A 131 19.96 -9.97 4.32
CA GLU A 131 19.47 -10.42 5.64
C GLU A 131 17.93 -10.53 5.74
N VAL A 132 17.20 -10.58 4.63
CA VAL A 132 15.72 -10.65 4.67
C VAL A 132 15.20 -12.02 5.13
N GLY A 133 15.96 -13.09 4.92
CA GLY A 133 15.51 -14.43 5.29
C GLY A 133 14.32 -14.92 4.46
N GLU A 134 13.55 -15.87 4.99
CA GLU A 134 12.34 -16.39 4.35
C GLU A 134 11.22 -15.34 4.42
N PHE A 135 10.53 -15.13 3.29
CA PHE A 135 9.35 -14.27 3.22
C PHE A 135 8.09 -15.10 3.16
N CYS A 136 7.11 -14.74 3.99
CA CYS A 136 5.85 -15.43 4.11
C CYS A 136 4.70 -14.47 3.89
N THR A 137 3.70 -14.98 3.18
CA THR A 137 2.49 -14.26 2.88
C THR A 137 1.28 -15.12 3.15
N GLY A 138 0.15 -14.46 3.35
CA GLY A 138 -1.12 -15.08 3.66
C GLY A 138 -2.26 -14.18 3.25
N ASP A 139 -3.47 -14.70 3.38
CA ASP A 139 -4.65 -14.03 2.89
C ASP A 139 -5.26 -13.11 3.94
N PHE A 140 -5.94 -12.05 3.49
CA PHE A 140 -6.69 -11.15 4.34
C PHE A 140 -8.13 -11.00 3.85
N GLY A 141 -9.06 -11.59 4.62
CA GLY A 141 -10.47 -11.73 4.28
C GLY A 141 -11.42 -10.79 5.03
N ALA A 142 -12.64 -10.66 4.52
CA ALA A 142 -13.68 -9.89 5.19
C ALA A 142 -14.05 -10.54 6.54
N GLY A 143 -14.13 -9.72 7.59
CA GLY A 143 -14.33 -10.16 8.98
C GLY A 143 -13.04 -10.17 9.80
N GLU A 144 -11.88 -10.03 9.16
CA GLU A 144 -10.58 -10.05 9.83
C GLU A 144 -10.05 -8.64 10.13
N GLN A 145 -8.98 -8.61 10.92
CA GLN A 145 -8.19 -7.42 11.19
C GLN A 145 -6.75 -7.60 10.70
N LEU A 146 -6.28 -6.62 9.94
CA LEU A 146 -4.87 -6.47 9.56
C LEU A 146 -4.15 -5.60 10.59
N THR A 147 -2.92 -5.96 10.93
CA THR A 147 -2.02 -5.19 11.81
C THR A 147 -0.71 -4.91 11.08
N ILE A 148 -0.34 -3.64 10.93
CA ILE A 148 0.96 -3.23 10.39
C ILE A 148 1.81 -2.72 11.55
N ARG A 149 3.04 -3.23 11.68
CA ARG A 149 4.03 -2.75 12.66
C ARG A 149 5.18 -2.07 11.95
N MET A 150 5.52 -0.86 12.39
CA MET A 150 6.52 -0.01 11.75
C MET A 150 7.53 0.47 12.79
N VAL A 151 8.81 0.17 12.57
CA VAL A 151 9.88 0.32 13.56
C VAL A 151 10.76 1.53 13.26
N HIS A 152 11.13 2.29 14.30
CA HIS A 152 12.14 3.35 14.19
C HIS A 152 13.54 2.93 14.68
N ASN A 153 14.58 3.64 14.24
CA ASN A 153 15.92 3.59 14.86
C ASN A 153 16.07 4.47 16.11
N ARG A 154 14.97 4.93 16.70
CA ARG A 154 14.91 5.98 17.74
C ARG A 154 15.89 5.79 18.91
N TRP A 155 16.35 4.57 19.13
CA TRP A 155 17.22 4.18 20.24
C TRP A 155 18.41 3.32 19.87
N GLN A 156 18.65 3.16 18.57
CA GLN A 156 19.86 2.53 18.10
C GLN A 156 20.98 3.56 18.16
N THR A 157 21.90 3.43 19.11
CA THR A 157 23.09 4.28 19.21
C THR A 157 24.22 3.82 18.29
N ASP A 158 24.13 2.60 17.79
CA ASP A 158 25.08 1.92 16.93
C ASP A 158 24.34 1.08 15.86
N GLY A 159 25.05 0.71 14.80
CA GLY A 159 24.50 -0.03 13.65
C GLY A 159 24.53 0.78 12.36
N GLU A 160 24.04 0.19 11.27
CA GLU A 160 24.06 0.81 9.94
C GLU A 160 23.15 2.03 9.81
N THR A 161 22.11 2.08 10.64
CA THR A 161 21.10 3.15 10.67
C THR A 161 20.98 3.75 12.07
N GLY A 162 22.10 3.94 12.76
CA GLY A 162 22.11 4.54 14.11
C GLY A 162 21.43 5.92 14.14
N ARG A 163 20.74 6.22 15.24
CA ARG A 163 20.09 7.52 15.46
C ARG A 163 21.08 8.68 15.36
N ASP A 164 22.30 8.50 15.83
CA ASP A 164 23.32 9.54 15.80
C ASP A 164 23.84 9.80 14.38
N ASP A 165 23.67 8.84 13.47
CA ASP A 165 24.09 8.95 12.07
C ASP A 165 23.04 9.64 11.20
N VAL A 166 21.77 9.29 11.35
CA VAL A 166 20.68 9.72 10.43
C VAL A 166 19.46 10.37 11.11
N GLY A 167 19.50 10.56 12.43
CA GLY A 167 18.36 10.99 13.23
C GLY A 167 17.31 9.89 13.39
N VAL A 168 16.15 10.22 13.97
CA VAL A 168 15.05 9.26 14.11
C VAL A 168 14.37 9.05 12.76
N ARG A 169 14.33 7.80 12.29
CA ARG A 169 13.78 7.35 10.99
C ARG A 169 13.17 5.95 11.14
N TYR A 170 12.27 5.59 10.24
CA TYR A 170 11.90 4.19 10.06
C TYR A 170 13.09 3.43 9.46
N VAL A 171 13.26 2.18 9.86
CA VAL A 171 14.40 1.36 9.45
C VAL A 171 13.98 -0.05 9.13
N GLU A 172 14.82 -0.72 8.34
CA GLU A 172 14.71 -2.16 8.15
C GLU A 172 14.91 -2.90 9.47
N SER A 173 14.03 -3.86 9.73
CA SER A 173 13.93 -4.52 11.03
C SER A 173 13.07 -5.77 10.86
N ASN A 174 13.42 -6.85 11.57
CA ASN A 174 12.60 -8.06 11.68
C ASN A 174 11.33 -7.86 12.52
N TRP A 175 11.17 -6.69 13.16
CA TRP A 175 9.94 -6.30 13.85
C TRP A 175 8.97 -5.50 12.96
N ASN A 176 9.33 -5.24 11.70
CA ASN A 176 8.38 -4.73 10.72
C ASN A 176 7.62 -5.91 10.14
N ASP A 177 6.30 -5.87 10.18
CA ASP A 177 5.46 -6.89 9.55
C ASP A 177 4.06 -6.35 9.23
N ILE A 178 3.35 -7.13 8.42
CA ILE A 178 1.91 -7.04 8.28
C ILE A 178 1.34 -8.41 8.64
N ALA A 179 0.48 -8.44 9.65
CA ALA A 179 -0.17 -9.66 10.11
C ALA A 179 -1.68 -9.56 9.88
N ALA A 180 -2.28 -10.61 9.32
CA ALA A 180 -3.71 -10.84 9.38
C ALA A 180 -4.07 -11.46 10.74
N SER A 181 -5.37 -11.73 10.97
CA SER A 181 -5.81 -12.29 12.25
C SER A 181 -5.32 -13.72 12.48
N ASP A 182 -5.21 -14.51 11.40
CA ASP A 182 -4.90 -15.93 11.44
C ASP A 182 -3.47 -16.25 10.96
N GLY A 183 -2.60 -15.25 10.76
CA GLY A 183 -1.24 -15.47 10.30
C GLY A 183 -0.54 -14.24 9.73
N PRO A 184 0.65 -14.41 9.13
CA PRO A 184 1.30 -13.33 8.40
C PRO A 184 0.52 -12.96 7.16
N PHE A 185 0.44 -11.66 6.87
CA PHE A 185 0.03 -11.17 5.55
C PHE A 185 1.28 -10.87 4.72
N PHE A 186 2.23 -10.12 5.28
CA PHE A 186 3.61 -9.94 4.81
C PHE A 186 4.57 -10.03 6.00
N ARG A 187 5.49 -11.00 5.97
CA ARG A 187 6.46 -11.21 7.05
C ARG A 187 7.77 -11.76 6.53
N THR A 188 8.85 -11.42 7.21
CA THR A 188 10.19 -11.93 6.92
C THR A 188 10.80 -12.51 8.19
N ASN A 189 11.45 -13.67 8.11
CA ASN A 189 12.22 -14.23 9.23
C ASN A 189 13.53 -13.46 9.50
N GLY A 190 13.91 -12.55 8.59
CA GLY A 190 15.00 -11.60 8.75
C GLY A 190 14.51 -10.15 8.73
N ARG A 191 15.34 -9.22 8.27
CA ARG A 191 14.97 -7.79 8.23
C ARG A 191 13.95 -7.53 7.11
N TYR A 192 12.80 -6.95 7.47
CA TYR A 192 11.84 -6.56 6.46
C TYR A 192 12.38 -5.35 5.69
N PRO A 193 12.48 -5.42 4.34
CA PRO A 193 12.92 -4.30 3.52
C PRO A 193 11.85 -3.22 3.49
N VAL A 194 12.20 -1.99 3.85
CA VAL A 194 11.27 -0.87 3.82
C VAL A 194 11.84 0.27 3.00
N GLU A 195 11.07 0.73 2.01
CA GLU A 195 11.40 1.95 1.29
C GLU A 195 10.84 3.13 2.09
N TYR A 196 11.73 3.86 2.76
CA TYR A 196 11.41 5.11 3.43
C TYR A 196 11.76 6.30 2.53
N ASP A 197 10.80 7.18 2.30
CA ASP A 197 11.04 8.51 1.72
C ASP A 197 10.36 9.58 2.59
N GLY A 198 10.96 10.77 2.65
CA GLY A 198 10.39 11.93 3.33
C GLY A 198 11.26 12.57 4.40
N ASP A 199 10.71 13.65 4.96
CA ASP A 199 11.48 14.62 5.73
C ASP A 199 11.47 14.33 7.23
N ARG A 200 10.49 13.57 7.73
CA ARG A 200 10.33 13.23 9.16
C ARG A 200 9.54 11.93 9.39
N PRO A 201 9.69 11.28 10.55
CA PRO A 201 8.77 10.25 11.03
C PRO A 201 7.33 10.75 11.19
N MET A 202 6.40 9.81 11.39
CA MET A 202 5.00 10.12 11.67
C MET A 202 4.84 10.79 13.04
N GLU A 203 3.96 11.79 13.10
CA GLU A 203 3.62 12.52 14.31
C GLU A 203 2.12 12.48 14.59
N ALA A 204 1.71 12.69 15.85
CA ALA A 204 0.29 12.70 16.16
C ALA A 204 -0.41 13.90 15.51
N GLY A 205 -1.59 13.62 14.95
CA GLY A 205 -2.34 14.58 14.15
C GLY A 205 -2.07 14.47 12.66
N ASP A 206 -1.04 13.74 12.23
CA ASP A 206 -0.82 13.48 10.80
C ASP A 206 -2.00 12.70 10.20
N THR A 207 -2.40 13.10 8.99
CA THR A 207 -3.24 12.27 8.13
C THR A 207 -2.41 11.12 7.60
N VAL A 208 -2.89 9.90 7.80
CA VAL A 208 -2.23 8.66 7.40
C VAL A 208 -3.08 7.97 6.35
N GLU A 209 -2.47 7.72 5.21
CA GLU A 209 -3.03 7.03 4.07
C GLU A 209 -2.37 5.66 3.94
N ILE A 210 -3.18 4.61 3.86
CA ILE A 210 -2.75 3.23 3.64
C ILE A 210 -3.29 2.78 2.30
N ARG A 211 -2.41 2.39 1.38
CA ARG A 211 -2.76 1.90 0.05
C ARG A 211 -2.24 0.51 -0.20
N PHE A 212 -3.11 -0.33 -0.76
CA PHE A 212 -2.74 -1.65 -1.27
C PHE A 212 -2.59 -1.54 -2.78
N TYR A 213 -1.46 -2.01 -3.30
CA TYR A 213 -1.20 -2.07 -4.73
C TYR A 213 -1.28 -3.52 -5.21
N GLY A 214 -1.83 -3.71 -6.41
CA GLY A 214 -1.87 -5.03 -7.05
C GLY A 214 -0.49 -5.59 -7.41
N PRO A 215 -0.43 -6.70 -8.15
CA PRO A 215 0.81 -7.49 -8.33
C PRO A 215 1.99 -6.71 -8.92
N GLU A 216 1.73 -5.76 -9.81
CA GLU A 216 2.76 -4.97 -10.52
C GLU A 216 3.12 -3.66 -9.78
N ASP A 217 2.64 -3.44 -8.55
CA ASP A 217 2.83 -2.21 -7.75
C ASP A 217 2.36 -0.89 -8.41
N GLU A 218 1.63 -0.95 -9.53
CA GLU A 218 1.15 0.24 -10.26
C GLU A 218 -0.29 0.63 -9.90
N LEU A 219 -1.18 -0.35 -9.76
CA LEU A 219 -2.62 -0.12 -9.63
C LEU A 219 -3.05 -0.16 -8.15
N PRO A 220 -3.53 0.96 -7.57
CA PRO A 220 -4.11 0.93 -6.24
C PRO A 220 -5.44 0.16 -6.26
N ILE A 221 -5.57 -0.84 -5.40
CA ILE A 221 -6.77 -1.69 -5.31
C ILE A 221 -7.60 -1.41 -4.05
N ALA A 222 -7.01 -0.71 -3.07
CA ALA A 222 -7.68 -0.21 -1.88
C ALA A 222 -6.92 0.98 -1.28
N GLU A 223 -7.67 1.89 -0.66
CA GLU A 223 -7.15 3.07 0.03
C GLU A 223 -7.94 3.28 1.33
N ILE A 224 -7.22 3.55 2.42
CA ILE A 224 -7.79 3.91 3.72
C ILE A 224 -7.11 5.18 4.21
N GLU A 225 -7.88 6.11 4.77
CA GLU A 225 -7.37 7.32 5.41
C GLU A 225 -7.79 7.36 6.89
N THR A 226 -6.87 7.76 7.77
CA THR A 226 -7.12 7.98 9.20
C THR A 226 -6.14 9.00 9.78
N THR A 227 -6.14 9.19 11.10
CA THR A 227 -5.25 10.14 11.78
C THR A 227 -4.43 9.45 12.86
N ALA A 228 -3.13 9.75 12.89
CA ALA A 228 -2.20 9.23 13.87
C ALA A 228 -2.46 9.78 15.28
N LYS A 229 -2.42 8.90 16.28
CA LYS A 229 -2.58 9.25 17.70
C LYS A 229 -1.48 8.62 18.53
N VAL A 230 -1.09 9.28 19.62
CA VAL A 230 -0.12 8.71 20.56
C VAL A 230 -0.78 7.62 21.40
N SER A 231 -0.05 6.53 21.67
CA SER A 231 -0.49 5.51 22.61
C SER A 231 -0.73 6.09 24.01
N GLU A 232 -1.81 5.65 24.65
CA GLU A 232 -2.03 5.90 26.07
C GLU A 232 -1.36 4.81 26.91
N GLY A 233 -0.76 5.18 28.05
CA GLY A 233 -0.06 4.25 28.94
C GLY A 233 1.39 3.97 28.54
N SER A 234 1.99 3.01 29.24
CA SER A 234 3.37 2.56 28.96
C SER A 234 3.40 1.61 27.76
N PRO A 235 4.43 1.69 26.90
CA PRO A 235 4.55 0.79 25.77
C PRO A 235 4.76 -0.65 26.24
N ARG A 236 4.24 -1.61 25.47
CA ARG A 236 4.41 -3.06 25.71
C ARG A 236 5.69 -3.54 25.03
N GLU A 237 6.46 -4.38 25.72
CA GLU A 237 7.58 -5.10 25.11
C GLU A 237 7.09 -6.21 24.16
N VAL A 238 7.75 -6.35 23.00
CA VAL A 238 7.53 -7.41 22.00
C VAL A 238 8.82 -8.09 21.61
N ASP A 239 8.78 -9.43 21.57
CA ASP A 239 9.92 -10.26 21.17
C ASP A 239 9.98 -10.47 19.66
N GLY A 240 11.19 -10.51 19.11
CA GLY A 240 11.43 -10.72 17.68
C GLY A 240 11.05 -12.12 17.25
N ASP A 241 11.21 -13.09 18.15
CA ASP A 241 10.86 -14.50 17.94
C ASP A 241 9.33 -14.73 17.92
N GLU A 242 8.51 -13.72 18.26
CA GLU A 242 7.04 -13.78 18.08
C GLU A 242 6.61 -13.64 16.59
N PHE A 243 7.56 -13.33 15.69
CA PHE A 243 7.30 -12.99 14.30
C PHE A 243 7.97 -13.94 13.30
N ASP A 244 8.02 -15.24 13.62
CA ASP A 244 8.37 -16.26 12.63
C ASP A 244 7.21 -16.52 11.66
N CYS A 245 7.53 -17.14 10.53
CA CYS A 245 6.58 -17.60 9.52
C CYS A 245 5.65 -18.76 9.97
N GLU A 246 5.91 -19.38 11.13
CA GLU A 246 5.19 -20.56 11.66
C GLU A 246 4.21 -20.22 12.80
#